data_AF-A0A2Z6ES04-F1
#
_entry.id   AF-A0A2Z6ES04-F1
#
_cell.length_a   1.000
_cell.length_b   1.000
_cell.length_c   1.000
_cell.angle_alpha   90.00
_cell.angle_beta   90.00
_cell.angle_gamma   90.00
#
_symmetry.space_group_name_H-M   'P 1'
#
loop_
_entity.id
_entity.type
_entity.pdbx_description
1 polymer ?
#
loop_
_entity_poly.entity_id
_entity_poly.type
_entity_poly.pdbx_seq_one_letter_code
_entity_poly.pdbx_strand_id
1 'polypeptide(L)'
;MIQIATGWTDSHLHAFAINHERYGNAGMFDDWDDGPINGKRVRLNQITAPCSRFIYQYDFGDSWEHEIKIEKAVTSEAGIKPPYCVAGERASPPEDCGGVRGHEEMPETLAGPLCEEQSELIEWLEVEFDPEQFDLYKINRNLKHLQK
;
A
#
# COMPACT_ATOMS: atom_id res chain seq x y z
N MET A 1 4.06 6.89 0.22
CA MET A 1 3.19 7.08 -0.97
C MET A 1 2.27 5.90 -1.19
N ILE A 2 2.77 4.66 -1.11
CA ILE A 2 1.95 3.45 -1.24
C ILE A 2 0.80 3.48 -0.23
N GLN A 3 1.10 3.67 1.06
CA GLN A 3 0.13 3.88 2.13
C GLN A 3 -0.99 4.88 1.78
N ILE A 4 -0.64 6.06 1.26
CA ILE A 4 -1.64 7.07 0.87
C ILE A 4 -2.47 6.62 -0.34
N ALA A 5 -1.85 5.92 -1.29
CA ALA A 5 -2.52 5.43 -2.49
C ALA A 5 -3.47 4.27 -2.18
N THR A 6 -3.13 3.41 -1.21
CA THR A 6 -3.98 2.32 -0.72
C THR A 6 -5.00 2.76 0.32
N GLY A 7 -4.81 3.95 0.92
CA GLY A 7 -5.66 4.43 2.00
C GLY A 7 -5.33 3.85 3.38
N TRP A 8 -4.26 3.06 3.48
CA TRP A 8 -3.73 2.52 4.73
C TRP A 8 -3.12 3.61 5.63
N THR A 9 -3.09 3.31 6.93
CA THR A 9 -2.79 4.27 7.98
C THR A 9 -1.33 4.26 8.42
N ASP A 10 -0.47 3.44 7.82
CA ASP A 10 0.93 3.24 8.21
C ASP A 10 1.07 2.73 9.66
N SER A 11 0.09 1.94 10.11
CA SER A 11 0.02 1.39 11.48
C SER A 11 0.93 0.18 11.69
N HIS A 12 1.29 -0.52 10.62
CA HIS A 12 2.04 -1.78 10.67
C HIS A 12 3.46 -1.66 10.13
N LEU A 13 4.28 -2.66 10.45
CA LEU A 13 5.61 -2.81 9.88
C LEU A 13 5.54 -3.01 8.36
N HIS A 14 6.56 -2.49 7.67
CA HIS A 14 6.67 -2.69 6.24
C HIS A 14 8.11 -2.71 5.77
N ALA A 15 8.35 -3.40 4.67
CA ALA A 15 9.66 -3.47 4.03
C ALA A 15 9.56 -3.64 2.52
N PHE A 16 10.54 -3.10 1.81
CA PHE A 16 10.79 -3.41 0.41
C PHE A 16 11.81 -4.54 0.31
N ALA A 17 11.53 -5.59 -0.45
CA ALA A 17 12.48 -6.63 -0.80
C ALA A 17 13.01 -6.35 -2.21
N ILE A 18 14.22 -5.81 -2.32
CA ILE A 18 14.84 -5.43 -3.60
C ILE A 18 16.14 -6.23 -3.76
N ASN A 19 16.21 -7.05 -4.80
CA ASN A 19 17.30 -8.03 -4.99
C ASN A 19 17.43 -8.95 -3.76
N HIS A 20 18.58 -8.95 -3.09
CA HIS A 20 18.85 -9.77 -1.90
C HIS A 20 18.77 -8.97 -0.59
N GLU A 21 18.28 -7.73 -0.63
CA GLU A 21 18.26 -6.81 0.50
C GLU A 21 16.83 -6.40 0.86
N ARG A 22 16.61 -6.11 2.15
CA ARG A 22 15.34 -5.57 2.67
C ARG A 22 15.52 -4.14 3.15
N TYR A 23 14.57 -3.28 2.84
CA TYR A 23 14.56 -1.87 3.24
C TYR A 23 13.28 -1.54 3.99
N GLY A 24 13.37 -1.26 5.29
CA GLY A 24 12.22 -1.09 6.18
C GLY A 24 12.02 0.34 6.68
N ASN A 25 10.94 0.55 7.43
CA ASN A 25 10.70 1.81 8.13
C ASN A 25 11.73 2.05 9.26
N ALA A 26 12.25 3.28 9.31
CA ALA A 26 13.25 3.70 10.29
C ALA A 26 12.72 3.61 11.73
N GLY A 27 13.54 3.15 12.69
CA GLY A 27 13.20 3.18 14.12
C GLY A 27 12.43 1.94 14.60
N MET A 28 11.79 1.21 13.70
CA MET A 28 10.96 0.05 14.04
C MET A 28 11.73 -1.28 13.98
N PHE A 29 12.89 -1.27 13.32
CA PHE A 29 13.82 -2.41 13.25
C PHE A 29 15.15 -2.14 13.95
N ASP A 30 15.28 -1.02 14.65
CA ASP A 30 16.55 -0.57 15.21
C ASP A 30 17.09 -1.53 16.30
N ASP A 31 16.22 -2.34 16.91
CA ASP A 31 16.58 -3.37 17.90
C ASP A 31 16.87 -4.76 17.28
N TRP A 32 16.79 -4.90 15.95
CA TRP A 32 17.02 -6.18 15.26
C TRP A 32 18.39 -6.14 14.56
N ASP A 33 19.34 -6.94 15.06
CA ASP A 33 20.70 -7.00 14.51
C ASP A 33 20.72 -7.38 13.01
N ASP A 34 19.80 -8.25 12.58
CA ASP A 34 19.60 -8.66 11.18
C ASP A 34 18.34 -8.01 10.55
N GLY A 35 17.94 -6.85 11.06
CA GLY A 35 16.77 -6.11 10.59
C GLY A 35 16.94 -5.51 9.18
N PRO A 36 15.84 -5.16 8.48
CA PRO A 36 15.89 -4.42 7.23
C PRO A 36 16.72 -3.13 7.32
N ILE A 37 17.43 -2.80 6.25
CA ILE A 37 18.14 -1.53 6.09
C ILE A 37 17.15 -0.37 6.24
N ASN A 38 17.55 0.67 6.98
CA ASN A 38 16.72 1.86 7.16
C ASN A 38 16.44 2.58 5.83
N GLY A 39 15.19 2.48 5.34
CA GLY A 39 14.77 3.03 4.05
C GLY A 39 14.83 4.56 3.96
N LYS A 40 14.83 5.29 5.08
CA LYS A 40 15.00 6.77 5.07
C LYS A 40 16.42 7.19 4.66
N ARG A 41 17.40 6.28 4.74
CA ARG A 41 18.81 6.54 4.40
C ARG A 41 19.17 6.18 2.96
N VAL A 42 18.23 5.60 2.21
CA VAL A 42 18.48 5.08 0.86
C VAL A 42 17.51 5.71 -0.13
N ARG A 43 18.02 6.15 -1.28
CA ARG A 43 17.18 6.64 -2.38
C ARG A 43 16.91 5.53 -3.37
N LEU A 44 15.70 5.51 -3.93
CA LEU A 44 15.26 4.46 -4.85
C LEU A 44 16.20 4.29 -6.06
N ASN A 45 16.72 5.40 -6.61
CA ASN A 45 17.64 5.40 -7.75
C ASN A 45 19.05 4.87 -7.45
N GLN A 46 19.40 4.61 -6.18
CA GLN A 46 20.67 3.99 -5.80
C GLN A 46 20.60 2.46 -5.84
N ILE A 47 19.40 1.91 -5.72
CA ILE A 47 19.17 0.48 -5.50
C ILE A 47 18.29 -0.16 -6.58
N THR A 48 17.86 0.64 -7.57
CA THR A 48 17.04 0.18 -8.69
C THR A 48 17.48 0.82 -10.00
N ALA A 49 17.13 0.17 -11.10
CA ALA A 49 17.25 0.67 -12.46
C ALA A 49 15.86 0.75 -13.13
N PRO A 50 15.70 1.46 -14.27
CA PRO A 50 14.52 1.33 -15.10
C PRO A 50 14.20 -0.15 -15.38
N CYS A 51 12.92 -0.50 -15.44
CA CYS A 51 12.41 -1.87 -15.59
C CYS A 51 12.64 -2.81 -14.38
N SER A 52 13.16 -2.31 -13.25
CA SER A 52 13.25 -3.12 -12.02
C SER A 52 11.86 -3.50 -11.51
N ARG A 53 11.78 -4.68 -10.89
CA ARG A 53 10.58 -5.23 -10.25
C ARG A 53 10.99 -5.72 -8.86
N PHE A 54 10.22 -5.37 -7.84
CA PHE A 54 10.49 -5.72 -6.45
C PHE A 54 9.21 -5.73 -5.63
N ILE A 55 9.25 -6.29 -4.43
CA ILE A 55 8.07 -6.41 -3.56
C ILE A 55 8.12 -5.35 -2.47
N TYR A 56 6.96 -4.78 -2.17
CA TYR A 56 6.67 -4.03 -0.96
C TYR A 56 5.72 -4.86 -0.11
N GLN A 57 6.15 -5.26 1.08
CA GLN A 57 5.32 -5.95 2.05
C GLN A 57 4.86 -4.94 3.11
N TYR A 58 3.55 -4.89 3.36
CA TYR A 58 2.93 -4.14 4.44
C TYR A 58 2.15 -5.08 5.34
N ASP A 59 2.22 -4.81 6.64
CA ASP A 59 1.70 -5.65 7.71
C ASP A 59 2.22 -7.09 7.64
N PHE A 60 3.15 -7.43 8.52
CA PHE A 60 3.71 -8.79 8.56
C PHE A 60 2.75 -9.81 9.19
N GLY A 61 1.64 -9.36 9.79
CA GLY A 61 0.52 -10.22 10.16
C GLY A 61 -0.27 -10.63 8.92
N ASP A 62 -0.96 -9.67 8.30
CA ASP A 62 -1.82 -9.92 7.14
C ASP A 62 -1.06 -10.20 5.84
N SER A 63 0.24 -9.89 5.81
CA SER A 63 1.18 -10.17 4.72
C SER A 63 0.76 -9.59 3.37
N TRP A 64 0.39 -8.31 3.34
CA TRP A 64 0.05 -7.65 2.09
C TRP A 64 1.28 -7.42 1.22
N GLU A 65 1.33 -8.08 0.07
CA GLU A 65 2.43 -7.93 -0.89
C GLU A 65 1.98 -7.12 -2.10
N HIS A 66 2.64 -5.97 -2.30
CA HIS A 66 2.51 -5.16 -3.48
C HIS A 66 3.74 -5.34 -4.36
N GLU A 67 3.51 -5.73 -5.61
CA GLU A 67 4.57 -5.67 -6.58
C GLU A 67 4.76 -4.25 -7.12
N ILE A 68 6.00 -3.78 -7.07
CA ILE A 68 6.39 -2.49 -7.60
C ILE A 68 7.25 -2.70 -8.84
N LYS A 69 6.79 -2.13 -9.96
CA LYS A 69 7.52 -2.11 -11.23
C LYS A 69 7.89 -0.68 -11.60
N ILE A 70 9.18 -0.43 -11.84
CA ILE A 70 9.65 0.84 -12.38
C ILE A 70 9.51 0.78 -13.89
N GLU A 71 8.50 1.43 -14.45
CA GLU A 71 8.26 1.40 -15.89
C GLU A 71 9.24 2.27 -16.68
N LYS A 72 9.52 3.47 -16.16
CA LYS A 72 10.39 4.45 -16.82
C LYS A 72 10.97 5.44 -15.80
N ALA A 73 12.17 5.94 -16.09
CA ALA A 73 12.72 7.10 -15.42
C ALA A 73 12.51 8.32 -16.31
N VAL A 74 11.83 9.34 -15.80
CA VAL A 74 11.56 10.59 -16.53
C VAL A 74 12.03 11.79 -15.70
N THR A 75 12.45 12.85 -16.39
CA THR A 75 12.63 14.15 -15.77
C THR A 75 11.27 14.78 -15.51
N SER A 76 11.05 15.32 -14.31
CA SER A 76 9.80 16.01 -13.99
C SER A 76 9.54 17.15 -14.99
N GLU A 77 8.34 17.20 -15.53
CA GLU A 77 7.89 18.32 -16.36
C GLU A 77 7.70 19.58 -15.52
N ALA A 78 7.96 20.74 -16.10
CA ALA A 78 7.77 22.02 -15.42
C ALA A 78 6.29 22.18 -15.01
N GLY A 79 6.04 22.33 -13.71
CA GLY A 79 4.70 22.53 -13.14
C GLY A 79 4.05 21.28 -12.55
N ILE A 80 4.57 20.07 -12.80
CA ILE A 80 4.09 18.84 -12.16
C ILE A 80 4.99 18.51 -10.97
N LYS A 81 4.42 18.57 -9.75
CA LYS A 81 5.12 18.19 -8.51
C LYS A 81 4.79 16.74 -8.15
N PRO A 82 5.73 15.78 -8.26
CA PRO A 82 5.52 14.42 -7.77
C PRO A 82 5.50 14.38 -6.23
N PRO A 83 4.89 13.34 -5.62
CA PRO A 83 4.22 12.22 -6.27
C PRO A 83 2.81 12.58 -6.76
N TYR A 84 2.36 11.89 -7.82
CA TYR A 84 1.02 12.01 -8.38
C TYR A 84 0.56 10.63 -8.88
N CYS A 85 -0.65 10.23 -8.54
CA CYS A 85 -1.30 9.03 -9.05
C CYS A 85 -1.94 9.35 -10.41
N VAL A 86 -1.58 8.59 -11.44
CA VAL A 86 -2.06 8.83 -12.81
C VAL A 86 -3.25 7.95 -13.21
N ALA A 87 -3.38 6.80 -12.57
CA ALA A 87 -4.42 5.82 -12.82
C ALA A 87 -4.45 4.80 -11.66
N GLY A 88 -5.53 4.03 -11.61
CA GLY A 88 -5.72 2.87 -10.76
C GLY A 88 -7.13 2.34 -10.94
N GLU A 89 -7.41 1.22 -10.31
CA GLU A 89 -8.69 0.51 -10.39
C GLU A 89 -8.93 -0.23 -9.09
N ARG A 90 -10.22 -0.45 -8.80
CA ARG A 90 -10.72 -1.17 -7.63
C ARG A 90 -10.37 -0.53 -6.29
N ALA A 91 -11.10 -0.91 -5.25
CA ALA A 91 -10.80 -0.49 -3.90
C ALA A 91 -9.55 -1.23 -3.41
N SER A 92 -8.77 -0.55 -2.56
CA SER A 92 -7.70 -1.21 -1.84
C SER A 92 -8.26 -1.98 -0.64
N PRO A 93 -7.60 -3.06 -0.20
CA PRO A 93 -8.01 -3.79 0.99
C PRO A 93 -8.07 -2.87 2.22
N PRO A 94 -9.16 -2.92 3.01
CA PRO A 94 -9.21 -2.28 4.32
C PRO A 94 -8.05 -2.73 5.22
N GLU A 95 -7.64 -1.86 6.15
CA GLU A 95 -6.71 -2.26 7.23
C GLU A 95 -7.29 -3.42 8.03
N ASP A 96 -6.43 -4.32 8.51
CA ASP A 96 -6.79 -5.45 9.39
C ASP A 96 -7.91 -6.36 8.86
N CYS A 97 -8.15 -6.42 7.54
CA CYS A 97 -9.18 -7.30 6.98
C CYS A 97 -8.78 -8.79 6.93
N GLY A 98 -7.65 -9.19 7.52
CA GLY A 98 -7.24 -10.59 7.62
C GLY A 98 -6.53 -11.10 6.36
N GLY A 99 -5.74 -10.22 5.73
CA GLY A 99 -4.98 -10.53 4.54
C GLY A 99 -5.83 -10.82 3.30
N VAL A 100 -5.19 -11.40 2.28
CA VAL A 100 -5.80 -11.63 0.96
C VAL A 100 -7.12 -12.39 1.07
N ARG A 101 -7.17 -13.42 1.92
CA ARG A 101 -8.37 -14.26 2.05
C ARG A 101 -9.56 -13.47 2.56
N GLY A 102 -9.39 -12.71 3.65
CA GLY A 102 -10.48 -11.91 4.19
C GLY A 102 -10.96 -10.86 3.19
N HIS A 103 -10.05 -10.24 2.44
CA HIS A 103 -10.44 -9.33 1.36
C HIS A 103 -11.18 -9.97 0.20
N GLU A 104 -10.79 -11.17 -0.24
CA GLU A 104 -11.46 -11.87 -1.33
C GLU A 104 -12.84 -12.41 -0.93
N GLU A 105 -13.03 -12.77 0.35
CA GLU A 105 -14.31 -13.27 0.88
C GLU A 105 -15.33 -12.14 1.09
N MET A 106 -14.89 -10.90 1.37
CA MET A 106 -15.76 -9.77 1.69
C MET A 106 -16.88 -9.48 0.66
N PRO A 107 -16.62 -9.36 -0.66
CA PRO A 107 -17.66 -9.04 -1.63
C PRO A 107 -18.80 -10.08 -1.67
N GLU A 108 -18.45 -11.36 -1.54
CA GLU A 108 -19.46 -12.43 -1.52
C GLU A 108 -20.31 -12.36 -0.25
N THR A 109 -19.67 -12.16 0.90
CA THR A 109 -20.36 -12.01 2.20
C THR A 109 -21.28 -10.79 2.20
N LEU A 110 -20.87 -9.65 1.63
CA LEU A 110 -21.68 -8.43 1.55
C LEU A 110 -22.85 -8.55 0.55
N ALA A 111 -22.71 -9.32 -0.51
CA ALA A 111 -23.76 -9.54 -1.51
C ALA A 111 -24.74 -10.67 -1.13
N GLY A 112 -24.36 -11.51 -0.17
CA GLY A 112 -25.12 -12.67 0.29
C GLY A 112 -26.38 -12.34 1.10
N PRO A 113 -27.13 -13.37 1.53
CA PRO A 113 -28.26 -13.20 2.43
C PRO A 113 -27.79 -12.72 3.80
N LEU A 114 -28.66 -11.98 4.51
CA LEU A 114 -28.39 -11.54 5.87
C LEU A 114 -28.12 -12.73 6.80
N CYS A 115 -26.89 -12.81 7.29
CA CYS A 115 -26.42 -13.75 8.29
C CYS A 115 -25.63 -13.01 9.38
N GLU A 116 -25.22 -13.74 10.42
CA GLU A 116 -24.38 -13.23 11.50
C GLU A 116 -23.06 -12.65 10.96
N GLU A 117 -22.37 -13.41 10.10
CA GLU A 117 -21.10 -13.02 9.47
C GLU A 117 -21.22 -11.73 8.63
N GLN A 118 -22.29 -11.57 7.83
CA GLN A 118 -22.53 -10.34 7.07
C GLN A 118 -22.77 -9.14 8.00
N SER A 119 -23.49 -9.36 9.10
CA SER A 119 -23.81 -8.29 10.05
C SER A 119 -22.55 -7.83 10.80
N GLU A 120 -21.71 -8.77 11.23
CA GLU A 120 -20.40 -8.51 11.86
C GLU A 120 -19.47 -7.76 10.90
N LEU A 121 -19.44 -8.16 9.62
CA LEU A 121 -18.62 -7.49 8.61
C LEU A 121 -19.07 -6.05 8.34
N ILE A 122 -20.38 -5.80 8.25
CA ILE A 122 -20.92 -4.44 8.05
C ILE A 122 -20.62 -3.55 9.26
N GLU A 123 -20.75 -4.10 10.48
CA GLU A 123 -20.41 -3.37 11.71
C GLU A 123 -18.91 -3.03 11.75
N TRP A 124 -18.05 -3.97 11.37
CA TRP A 124 -16.60 -3.78 11.36
C TRP A 124 -16.12 -2.78 10.29
N LEU A 125 -16.73 -2.79 9.09
CA LEU A 125 -16.32 -1.89 8.01
C LEU A 125 -16.55 -0.41 8.35
N GLU A 126 -17.52 -0.10 9.22
CA GLU A 126 -17.97 1.26 9.62
C GLU A 126 -18.43 2.19 8.48
N VAL A 127 -18.13 1.84 7.23
CA VAL A 127 -18.46 2.56 5.99
C VAL A 127 -18.87 1.58 4.90
N GLU A 128 -19.61 2.06 3.91
CA GLU A 128 -19.95 1.27 2.73
C GLU A 128 -18.68 0.95 1.94
N PHE A 129 -18.41 -0.34 1.76
CA PHE A 129 -17.28 -0.84 0.96
C PHE A 129 -17.79 -1.31 -0.41
N ASP A 130 -17.36 -0.61 -1.46
CA ASP A 130 -17.54 -1.04 -2.85
C ASP A 130 -16.18 -1.51 -3.39
N PRO A 131 -16.00 -2.81 -3.68
CA PRO A 131 -14.73 -3.36 -4.15
C PRO A 131 -14.27 -2.78 -5.50
N GLU A 132 -15.17 -2.17 -6.26
CA GLU A 132 -14.85 -1.56 -7.56
C GLU A 132 -14.56 -0.05 -7.45
N GLN A 133 -14.71 0.54 -6.26
CA GLN A 133 -14.51 1.96 -6.05
C GLN A 133 -13.04 2.36 -6.11
N PHE A 134 -12.69 3.26 -7.03
CA PHE A 134 -11.39 3.91 -7.09
C PHE A 134 -11.54 5.44 -7.27
N ASP A 135 -11.03 6.23 -6.30
CA ASP A 135 -11.12 7.69 -6.33
C ASP A 135 -9.74 8.34 -6.53
N LEU A 136 -9.40 8.57 -7.80
CA LEU A 136 -8.16 9.23 -8.22
C LEU A 136 -8.01 10.64 -7.64
N TYR A 137 -9.12 11.36 -7.47
CA TYR A 137 -9.09 12.74 -6.95
C TYR A 137 -8.76 12.74 -5.46
N LYS A 138 -9.40 11.86 -4.67
CA LYS A 138 -9.12 11.68 -3.24
C LYS A 138 -7.67 11.29 -2.99
N ILE A 139 -7.16 10.31 -3.74
CA ILE A 139 -5.76 9.88 -3.63
C ILE A 139 -4.81 11.05 -3.92
N ASN A 140 -4.99 11.74 -5.04
CA ASN A 140 -4.12 12.85 -5.40
C ASN A 140 -4.23 14.05 -4.45
N ARG A 141 -5.41 14.31 -3.89
CA ARG A 141 -5.60 15.33 -2.85
C ARG A 141 -4.74 14.98 -1.62
N ASN A 142 -4.73 13.73 -1.19
CA ASN A 142 -3.95 13.29 -0.04
C ASN A 142 -2.43 13.27 -0.35
N LEU A 143 -2.03 12.91 -1.57
CA LEU A 143 -0.62 12.92 -1.99
C LEU A 143 0.00 14.32 -1.99
N LYS A 144 -0.79 15.40 -2.09
CA LYS A 144 -0.28 16.79 -1.99
C LYS A 144 0.47 17.06 -0.70
N HIS A 145 0.18 16.35 0.40
CA HIS A 145 0.91 16.50 1.65
C HIS A 145 2.38 16.08 1.55
N LEU A 146 2.75 15.28 0.54
CA LEU A 146 4.13 14.87 0.26
C LEU A 146 4.85 15.81 -0.73
N GLN A 147 4.12 16.68 -1.42
CA GLN A 147 4.66 17.64 -2.39
C GLN A 147 5.17 18.87 -1.64
N LYS A 148 6.43 18.83 -1.20
CA LYS A 148 7.11 19.98 -0.58
C LYS A 148 7.68 20.92 -1.65
#